data_AF-A0A678TQH6-F1
#
_entry.id   AF-A0A678TQH6-F1
#
_cell.length_a   1.000
_cell.length_b   1.000
_cell.length_c   1.000
_cell.angle_alpha   90.00
_cell.angle_beta   90.00
_cell.angle_gamma   90.00
#
_symmetry.space_group_name_H-M   'P 1'
#
loop_
_entity.id
_entity.type
_entity.pdbx_description
1 polymer ?
#
loop_
_entity_poly.entity_id
_entity_poly.type
_entity_poly.pdbx_seq_one_letter_code
_entity_poly.pdbx_strand_id
1 'polypeptide(L)'
;MVIVGGPSKPLELPAYAFVPGGKGVAGNSVGSVGDCQAMLEFAGKHGIGAEVEVIKMDYVNTAIERLEKNDVRYRFVINVAGSLGSAA
;
A
#
# COMPACT_ATOMS: atom_id res chain seq x y z
N MET A 1 10.47 -11.52 10.69
CA MET A 1 9.14 -11.00 10.28
C MET A 1 9.25 -9.49 10.18
N VAL A 2 8.69 -8.89 9.13
CA VAL A 2 8.60 -7.43 8.98
C VAL A 2 7.13 -7.04 8.99
N ILE A 3 6.72 -6.20 9.94
CA ILE A 3 5.35 -5.74 10.10
C ILE A 3 5.19 -4.41 9.35
N VAL A 4 4.29 -4.39 8.37
CA VAL A 4 3.94 -3.20 7.57
C VAL A 4 2.47 -2.78 7.72
N GLY A 5 1.66 -3.63 8.35
CA GLY A 5 0.27 -3.31 8.70
C GLY A 5 0.17 -2.59 10.04
N GLY A 6 -0.78 -1.66 10.17
CA GLY A 6 -1.03 -0.91 11.40
C GLY A 6 -2.39 -1.24 12.02
N PRO A 7 -2.57 -2.41 12.67
CA PRO A 7 -3.80 -2.69 13.40
C PRO A 7 -3.92 -1.80 14.64
N SER A 8 -5.15 -1.42 15.02
CA SER A 8 -5.41 -0.65 16.24
C SER A 8 -5.23 -1.47 17.52
N LYS A 9 -5.39 -2.80 17.43
CA LYS A 9 -5.14 -3.72 18.54
C LYS A 9 -3.64 -4.06 18.59
N PRO A 10 -2.99 -3.98 19.76
CA PRO A 10 -1.60 -4.39 19.92
C PRO A 10 -1.37 -5.83 19.49
N LEU A 11 -0.18 -6.10 18.95
CA LEU A 11 0.25 -7.46 18.61
C LEU A 11 0.77 -8.15 19.88
N GLU A 12 0.24 -9.32 20.19
CA GLU A 12 0.75 -10.16 21.27
C GLU A 12 1.91 -11.02 20.77
N LEU A 13 3.09 -10.87 21.38
CA LEU A 13 4.33 -11.53 20.96
C LEU A 13 4.95 -12.33 22.12
N PRO A 14 4.57 -13.61 22.31
CA PRO A 14 5.15 -14.45 23.35
C PRO A 14 6.64 -14.69 23.12
N ALA A 15 7.46 -14.52 24.16
CA ALA A 15 8.92 -14.69 24.07
C ALA A 15 9.34 -16.06 23.50
N TYR A 16 8.65 -17.12 23.89
CA TYR A 16 8.92 -18.48 23.42
C TYR A 16 8.76 -18.64 21.90
N ALA A 17 7.98 -17.78 21.23
CA ALA A 17 7.79 -17.85 19.78
C ALA A 17 9.07 -17.51 18.99
N PHE A 18 10.00 -16.76 19.58
CA PHE A 18 11.19 -16.25 18.90
C PHE A 18 12.53 -16.55 19.60
N VAL A 19 12.58 -16.68 20.93
CA VAL A 19 13.84 -16.92 21.67
C VAL A 19 14.56 -18.21 21.25
N PRO A 20 13.91 -19.40 21.18
CA PRO A 20 14.62 -20.65 20.88
C PRO A 20 15.26 -20.70 19.49
N GLY A 21 14.73 -19.91 18.54
CA GLY A 21 15.21 -19.88 17.16
C GLY A 21 15.91 -18.57 16.77
N GLY A 22 16.15 -17.66 17.73
CA GLY A 22 16.75 -16.36 17.46
C GLY A 22 16.01 -15.54 16.40
N LYS A 23 14.66 -15.60 16.36
CA LYS A 23 13.88 -14.93 15.30
C LYS A 23 13.78 -13.43 15.54
N GLY A 24 13.90 -12.63 14.47
CA GLY A 24 13.75 -11.19 14.51
C GLY A 24 12.35 -10.69 14.11
N VAL A 25 11.89 -9.63 14.77
CA VAL A 25 10.69 -8.86 14.42
C VAL A 25 11.11 -7.40 14.20
N ALA A 26 10.75 -6.84 13.06
CA ALA A 26 11.03 -5.45 12.69
C ALA A 26 9.77 -4.78 12.12
N GLY A 27 9.75 -3.44 12.07
CA GLY A 27 8.67 -2.66 11.47
C GLY A 27 9.21 -1.65 10.45
N ASN A 28 8.43 -1.36 9.43
CA ASN A 28 8.70 -0.30 8.45
C ASN A 28 7.37 0.23 7.88
N SER A 29 7.32 1.51 7.52
CA SER A 29 6.13 2.13 6.90
C SER A 29 6.44 2.56 5.46
N VAL A 30 7.41 3.44 5.29
CA VAL A 30 7.90 3.89 3.98
C VAL A 30 9.42 4.00 4.01
N GLY A 31 10.04 3.93 2.82
CA GLY A 31 11.48 4.15 2.65
C GLY A 31 11.85 5.63 2.50
N SER A 32 13.15 5.90 2.42
CA SER A 32 13.68 7.20 2.04
C SER A 32 13.40 7.52 0.55
N VAL A 33 13.67 8.76 0.13
CA VAL A 33 13.61 9.14 -1.29
C VAL A 33 14.56 8.26 -2.14
N GLY A 34 15.75 7.95 -1.62
CA GLY A 34 16.70 7.06 -2.30
C GLY A 34 16.18 5.64 -2.46
N ASP A 35 15.54 5.09 -1.41
CA ASP A 35 14.91 3.76 -1.48
C ASP A 35 13.77 3.72 -2.49
N CYS A 36 12.95 4.78 -2.54
CA CYS A 36 11.87 4.92 -3.51
C CYS A 36 12.39 4.96 -4.94
N GLN A 37 13.47 5.72 -5.20
CA GLN A 37 14.10 5.78 -6.51
C GLN A 37 14.63 4.41 -6.95
N ALA A 38 15.34 3.70 -6.06
CA ALA A 38 15.83 2.35 -6.34
C ALA A 38 14.69 1.36 -6.61
N MET A 39 13.58 1.46 -5.86
CA MET A 39 12.38 0.65 -6.06
C MET A 39 11.73 0.93 -7.42
N LEU A 40 11.57 2.20 -7.81
CA LEU A 40 10.99 2.58 -9.10
C LEU A 40 11.84 2.11 -10.27
N GLU A 41 13.16 2.23 -10.17
CA GLU A 41 14.09 1.74 -11.19
C GLU A 41 14.02 0.23 -11.34
N PHE A 42 13.99 -0.50 -10.23
CA PHE A 42 13.83 -1.94 -10.23
C PHE A 42 12.49 -2.35 -10.84
N ALA A 43 11.38 -1.74 -10.41
CA ALA A 43 10.06 -2.01 -10.94
C ALA A 43 9.98 -1.76 -12.45
N GLY A 44 10.53 -0.64 -12.92
CA GLY A 44 10.60 -0.31 -14.35
C GLY A 44 11.40 -1.33 -15.16
N LYS A 45 12.55 -1.79 -14.66
CA LYS A 45 13.38 -2.82 -15.32
C LYS A 45 12.69 -4.18 -15.42
N HIS A 46 11.82 -4.51 -14.47
CA HIS A 46 11.17 -5.81 -14.37
C HIS A 46 9.70 -5.81 -14.78
N GLY A 47 9.16 -4.68 -15.23
CA GLY A 47 7.75 -4.57 -15.62
C GLY A 47 6.77 -4.77 -14.45
N ILE A 48 7.15 -4.36 -13.24
CA ILE A 48 6.33 -4.51 -12.05
C ILE A 48 5.37 -3.32 -11.94
N GLY A 49 4.08 -3.59 -12.07
CA GLY A 49 3.01 -2.63 -11.84
C GLY A 49 1.99 -3.15 -10.83
N ALA A 50 1.21 -2.24 -10.25
CA ALA A 50 0.05 -2.62 -9.44
C ALA A 50 -1.14 -2.98 -10.34
N GLU A 51 -1.99 -3.92 -9.92
CA GLU A 51 -3.30 -4.09 -10.54
C GLU A 51 -4.25 -3.03 -9.96
N VAL A 52 -4.79 -2.20 -10.86
CA VAL A 52 -5.53 -0.99 -10.49
C VAL A 52 -6.90 -0.94 -11.14
N GLU A 53 -7.86 -0.39 -10.40
CA GLU A 53 -9.13 0.08 -10.94
C GLU A 53 -9.06 1.60 -11.08
N VAL A 54 -9.07 2.09 -12.33
CA VAL A 54 -9.01 3.53 -12.60
C VAL A 54 -10.41 4.12 -12.48
N ILE A 55 -10.57 5.08 -11.58
CA ILE A 55 -11.85 5.73 -11.28
C ILE A 55 -11.80 7.22 -11.61
N LYS A 56 -12.99 7.82 -11.79
CA LYS A 56 -13.14 9.27 -11.87
C LYS A 56 -13.27 9.89 -10.48
N MET A 57 -13.02 11.20 -10.39
CA MET A 57 -13.09 11.93 -9.12
C MET A 57 -14.50 11.96 -8.52
N ASP A 58 -15.55 11.99 -9.34
CA ASP A 58 -16.95 11.93 -8.90
C ASP A 58 -17.32 10.60 -8.21
N TYR A 59 -16.56 9.53 -8.47
CA TYR A 59 -16.76 8.20 -7.90
C TYR A 59 -16.00 7.97 -6.57
N VAL A 60 -15.19 8.94 -6.11
CA VAL A 60 -14.26 8.74 -4.99
C VAL A 60 -14.94 8.28 -3.70
N ASN A 61 -16.12 8.80 -3.38
CA ASN A 61 -16.85 8.42 -2.16
C ASN A 61 -17.30 6.95 -2.21
N THR A 62 -17.83 6.51 -3.35
CA THR A 62 -18.18 5.10 -3.55
C THR A 62 -16.94 4.19 -3.51
N ALA A 63 -15.81 4.65 -4.04
CA ALA A 63 -14.56 3.91 -3.97
C ALA A 63 -14.05 3.75 -2.52
N ILE A 64 -14.24 4.76 -1.65
CA ILE A 64 -13.90 4.68 -0.22
C ILE A 64 -14.77 3.62 0.48
N GLU A 65 -16.09 3.61 0.26
CA GLU A 65 -17.00 2.60 0.83
C GLU A 65 -16.65 1.17 0.38
N ARG A 66 -16.21 1.01 -0.87
CA ARG A 66 -15.72 -0.27 -1.39
C ARG A 66 -14.38 -0.66 -0.78
N LEU A 67 -13.47 0.29 -0.61
CA LEU A 67 -12.17 0.07 0.01
C LEU A 67 -12.29 -0.44 1.45
N GLU A 68 -13.22 0.11 2.24
CA GLU A 68 -13.52 -0.37 3.61
C GLU A 68 -13.93 -1.85 3.65
N LYS A 69 -14.57 -2.33 2.59
CA LYS A 69 -15.02 -3.73 2.44
C LYS A 69 -14.01 -4.61 1.70
N ASN A 70 -12.85 -4.07 1.31
CA ASN A 70 -11.87 -4.69 0.41
C ASN A 70 -12.47 -5.10 -0.95
N ASP A 71 -13.49 -4.40 -1.42
CA ASP A 71 -14.15 -4.63 -2.71
C ASP A 71 -13.40 -3.95 -3.87
N VAL A 72 -12.15 -4.37 -4.05
CA VAL A 72 -11.25 -3.93 -5.13
C VAL A 72 -10.14 -4.94 -5.32
N ARG A 73 -9.66 -5.13 -6.55
CA ARG A 73 -8.46 -5.93 -6.85
C ARG A 73 -7.44 -5.07 -7.61
N TYR A 74 -6.45 -4.45 -6.98
CA TYR A 74 -6.09 -4.36 -5.55
C TYR A 74 -6.00 -2.91 -5.03
N ARG A 75 -5.99 -1.92 -5.92
CA ARG A 75 -5.92 -0.49 -5.60
C ARG A 75 -6.81 0.33 -6.52
N PHE A 76 -7.41 1.39 -5.99
CA PHE A 76 -8.01 2.44 -6.81
C PHE A 76 -6.95 3.45 -7.24
N VAL A 77 -7.04 3.94 -8.48
CA VAL A 77 -6.26 5.07 -8.98
C VAL A 77 -7.22 6.10 -9.56
N ILE A 78 -7.19 7.32 -9.04
CA ILE A 78 -8.04 8.39 -9.55
C ILE A 78 -7.39 9.00 -10.78
N ASN A 79 -8.09 8.99 -11.93
CA ASN A 79 -7.68 9.75 -13.10
C ASN A 79 -8.02 11.23 -12.92
N VAL A 80 -7.18 11.97 -12.20
CA VAL A 80 -7.42 13.38 -11.86
C VAL A 80 -7.55 14.23 -13.13
N ALA A 81 -6.62 14.11 -14.07
CA ALA A 81 -6.60 14.90 -15.30
C ALA A 81 -7.84 14.69 -16.19
N GLY A 82 -8.37 13.46 -16.23
CA GLY A 82 -9.60 13.14 -16.97
C GLY A 82 -10.91 13.35 -16.20
N SER A 83 -10.85 13.80 -14.94
CA SER A 83 -12.03 13.94 -14.07
C SER A 83 -12.34 15.37 -13.68
N LEU A 84 -11.30 16.19 -13.49
CA LEU A 84 -11.44 17.60 -13.22
C LEU A 84 -11.39 18.31 -14.58
N GLY A 85 -12.54 18.80 -15.06
CA GLY A 85 -12.57 19.65 -16.25
C GLY A 85 -11.53 20.76 -16.09
N SER A 86 -10.82 21.11 -17.18
CA SER A 86 -9.64 21.98 -17.09
C SER A 86 -9.95 23.17 -16.19
N ALA A 87 -9.24 23.28 -15.07
CA ALA A 87 -9.07 24.58 -14.45
C ALA A 87 -8.37 25.42 -15.54
N ALA A 88 -9.14 26.30 -16.16
CA ALA A 88 -8.61 27.37 -17.00
C ALA A 88 -7.66 28.23 -16.17
#